data_AF-A0A8I3QFJ6-F1
#
_entry.id   AF-A0A8I3QFJ6-F1
#
_cell.length_a   1.000
_cell.length_b   1.000
_cell.length_c   1.000
_cell.angle_alpha   90.00
_cell.angle_beta   90.00
_cell.angle_gamma   90.00
#
_symmetry.space_group_name_H-M   'P 1'
#
loop_
_entity.id
_entity.type
_entity.pdbx_description
1 polymer ?
#
loop_
_entity_poly.entity_id
_entity_poly.type
_entity_poly.pdbx_seq_one_letter_code
_entity_poly.pdbx_strand_id
1 'polypeptide(L)'
;MKGSSTLLLVALSLLCSCGLASDEDSSEFFMDFLQTLLVGSPEELYEGPLGKYDVNADAKAALTELKSCIDGLQPMHKAELVKLLVQVLGSEDEA
;
A
#
# COMPACT_ATOMS: atom_id res chain seq x y z
N MET A 1 -7.23 22.03 2.72
CA MET A 1 -6.55 21.58 1.48
C MET A 1 -7.37 20.44 0.89
N LYS A 2 -7.91 20.60 -0.32
CA LYS A 2 -8.84 19.66 -0.97
C LYS A 2 -8.14 19.12 -2.22
N GLY A 3 -7.12 18.30 -1.99
CA GLY A 3 -6.24 17.72 -3.02
C GLY A 3 -5.68 16.33 -2.67
N SER A 4 -5.80 15.89 -1.40
CA SER A 4 -5.27 14.58 -0.96
C SER A 4 -5.97 13.39 -1.61
N SER A 5 -7.29 13.42 -1.79
CA SER A 5 -8.04 12.24 -2.21
C SER A 5 -7.77 11.85 -3.67
N THR A 6 -7.55 12.81 -4.56
CA THR A 6 -7.20 12.54 -5.96
C THR A 6 -5.78 12.02 -6.11
N LEU A 7 -4.83 12.52 -5.30
CA LEU A 7 -3.45 12.01 -5.30
C LEU A 7 -3.35 10.59 -4.74
N LEU A 8 -4.10 10.30 -3.66
CA LEU A 8 -4.22 8.95 -3.10
C LEU A 8 -4.76 7.94 -4.12
N LEU A 9 -5.82 8.29 -4.83
CA LEU A 9 -6.43 7.42 -5.84
C LEU A 9 -5.50 7.20 -7.03
N VAL A 10 -4.77 8.22 -7.47
CA VAL A 10 -3.79 8.10 -8.55
C VAL A 10 -2.62 7.22 -8.11
N ALA A 11 -2.04 7.46 -6.93
CA ALA A 11 -0.97 6.63 -6.38
C ALA A 11 -1.40 5.16 -6.22
N LEU A 12 -2.59 4.92 -5.69
CA LEU A 12 -3.15 3.58 -5.54
C LEU A 12 -3.40 2.92 -6.90
N SER A 13 -3.90 3.65 -7.89
CA SER A 13 -4.14 3.12 -9.23
C SER A 13 -2.85 2.76 -9.98
N LEU A 14 -1.78 3.56 -9.84
CA LEU A 14 -0.46 3.24 -10.38
C LEU A 14 0.19 2.05 -9.65
N LEU A 15 0.07 2.01 -8.33
CA LEU A 15 0.53 0.89 -7.51
C LEU A 15 -0.12 -0.43 -7.96
N CYS A 16 -1.45 -0.45 -8.11
CA CYS A 16 -2.18 -1.63 -8.56
C CYS A 16 -1.88 -2.03 -10.01
N SER A 17 -1.62 -1.08 -10.91
CA SER A 17 -1.35 -1.39 -12.33
C SER A 17 0.11 -1.73 -12.63
N CYS A 18 1.07 -1.31 -11.80
CA CYS A 18 2.47 -1.71 -11.90
C CYS A 18 2.77 -3.03 -11.18
N GLY A 19 2.08 -3.35 -10.08
CA GLY A 19 2.26 -4.61 -9.34
C GLY A 19 1.66 -5.85 -10.03
N LEU A 20 0.70 -5.68 -10.94
CA LEU A 20 0.03 -6.78 -11.65
C LEU A 20 0.70 -7.20 -12.97
N ALA A 21 1.77 -6.51 -13.40
CA ALA A 21 2.36 -6.69 -14.74
C ALA A 21 3.70 -7.45 -14.75
N SER A 22 4.17 -7.94 -13.62
CA SER A 22 5.41 -8.72 -13.53
C SER A 22 5.21 -9.92 -12.61
N ASP A 23 6.21 -10.80 -12.58
CA ASP A 23 6.29 -12.12 -11.94
C ASP A 23 5.48 -12.36 -10.65
N GLU A 24 5.23 -13.63 -10.31
CA GLU A 24 4.56 -14.09 -9.07
C GLU A 24 5.19 -13.46 -7.80
N ASP A 25 6.51 -13.23 -7.80
CA ASP A 25 7.24 -12.50 -6.74
C ASP A 25 6.82 -11.03 -6.58
N SER A 26 6.27 -10.41 -7.62
CA SER A 26 5.87 -9.01 -7.62
C SER A 26 4.45 -8.79 -7.09
N SER A 27 3.56 -9.78 -7.23
CA SER A 27 2.25 -9.76 -6.57
C SER A 27 2.39 -9.98 -5.07
N GLU A 28 3.19 -10.95 -4.62
CA GLU A 28 3.46 -11.19 -3.19
C GLU A 28 4.07 -9.94 -2.53
N PHE A 29 5.12 -9.37 -3.13
CA PHE A 29 5.73 -8.12 -2.66
C PHE A 29 4.71 -6.98 -2.56
N PHE A 30 3.87 -6.82 -3.59
CA PHE A 30 2.91 -5.74 -3.64
C PHE A 30 1.85 -5.86 -2.54
N MET A 31 1.43 -7.09 -2.26
CA MET A 31 0.47 -7.39 -1.21
C MET A 31 1.04 -7.16 0.18
N ASP A 32 2.26 -7.62 0.43
CA ASP A 32 2.99 -7.32 1.68
C ASP A 32 3.17 -5.82 1.87
N PHE A 33 3.55 -5.10 0.82
CA PHE A 33 3.64 -3.64 0.84
C PHE A 33 2.31 -2.98 1.21
N LEU A 34 1.21 -3.36 0.55
CA LEU A 34 -0.12 -2.80 0.84
C LEU A 34 -0.60 -3.15 2.25
N GLN A 35 -0.36 -4.36 2.72
CA GLN A 35 -0.73 -4.78 4.06
C GLN A 35 0.02 -3.96 5.12
N THR A 36 1.35 -3.88 5.03
CA THR A 36 2.16 -3.08 5.95
C THR A 36 1.80 -1.60 5.86
N LEU A 37 1.44 -1.08 4.68
CA LEU A 37 0.99 0.30 4.51
C LEU A 37 -0.34 0.57 5.22
N LEU A 38 -1.28 -0.37 5.18
CA LEU A 38 -2.59 -0.22 5.82
C LEU A 38 -2.51 -0.39 7.34
N VAL A 39 -1.84 -1.43 7.85
CA VAL A 39 -1.91 -1.78 9.29
C VAL A 39 -0.62 -1.55 10.07
N GLY A 40 0.53 -1.44 9.40
CA GLY A 40 1.84 -1.24 10.03
C GLY A 40 2.23 0.24 10.18
N SER A 41 3.54 0.47 10.27
CA SER A 41 4.22 1.76 10.43
C SER A 41 5.14 2.05 9.25
N PRO A 42 5.56 3.32 9.04
CA PRO A 42 6.60 3.65 8.07
C PRO A 42 7.89 2.85 8.27
N GLU A 43 8.30 2.65 9.52
CA GLU A 43 9.50 1.87 9.87
C GLU A 43 9.36 0.41 9.42
N GLU A 44 8.22 -0.23 9.68
CA GLU A 44 7.95 -1.60 9.23
C GLU A 44 7.93 -1.72 7.70
N LEU A 45 7.53 -0.66 6.97
CA LEU A 45 7.64 -0.65 5.51
C LEU A 45 9.11 -0.71 5.06
N TYR A 46 10.01 0.02 5.74
CA TYR A 46 11.43 0.07 5.40
C TYR A 46 12.20 -1.16 5.88
N GLU A 47 11.82 -1.77 7.00
CA GLU A 47 12.45 -2.98 7.50
C GLU A 47 11.91 -4.25 6.81
N GLY A 48 10.66 -4.20 6.34
CA GLY A 48 10.00 -5.30 5.64
C GLY A 48 10.07 -5.16 4.11
N PRO A 49 8.93 -4.89 3.44
CA PRO A 49 8.83 -5.00 1.98
C PRO A 49 9.82 -4.10 1.23
N LEU A 50 10.12 -2.91 1.75
CA LEU A 50 11.06 -1.99 1.11
C LEU A 50 12.53 -2.23 1.51
N GLY A 51 12.83 -3.17 2.42
CA GLY A 51 14.18 -3.33 3.00
C GLY A 51 15.28 -3.70 2.01
N LYS A 52 14.91 -4.26 0.85
CA LYS A 52 15.85 -4.56 -0.24
C LYS A 52 16.15 -3.34 -1.15
N TYR A 53 15.47 -2.22 -0.96
CA TYR A 53 15.59 -1.03 -1.80
C TYR A 53 16.31 0.11 -1.07
N ASP A 54 17.17 0.83 -1.79
CA ASP A 54 17.73 2.10 -1.32
C ASP A 54 16.73 3.24 -1.51
N VAL A 55 15.77 3.32 -0.59
CA VAL A 55 14.72 4.35 -0.62
C VAL A 55 15.31 5.70 -0.22
N ASN A 56 15.34 6.63 -1.18
CA ASN A 56 15.87 7.98 -0.96
C ASN A 56 15.01 8.81 0.02
N ALA A 57 15.57 9.93 0.51
CA ALA A 57 14.94 10.76 1.54
C ALA A 57 13.57 11.34 1.12
N ASP A 58 13.42 11.75 -0.14
CA ASP A 58 12.17 12.33 -0.64
C ASP A 58 11.06 11.27 -0.75
N ALA A 59 11.42 10.06 -1.18
CA ALA A 59 10.50 8.93 -1.20
C ALA A 59 10.06 8.53 0.22
N LYS A 60 10.98 8.58 1.20
CA LYS A 60 10.63 8.35 2.61
C LYS A 60 9.65 9.40 3.13
N ALA A 61 9.89 10.68 2.83
CA ALA A 61 9.00 11.77 3.22
C ALA A 61 7.60 11.60 2.59
N ALA A 62 7.54 11.28 1.29
CA ALA A 62 6.28 11.01 0.60
C ALA A 62 5.52 9.82 1.20
N LEU A 63 6.21 8.74 1.58
CA LEU A 63 5.60 7.57 2.21
C LEU A 63 5.05 7.89 3.60
N THR A 64 5.76 8.72 4.38
CA THR A 64 5.25 9.22 5.67
C THR A 64 3.98 10.05 5.51
N GLU A 65 3.91 10.94 4.52
CA GLU A 65 2.70 11.71 4.23
C GLU A 65 1.53 10.82 3.79
N LEU A 66 1.81 9.84 2.92
CA LEU A 66 0.83 8.85 2.49
C LEU A 66 0.27 8.08 3.69
N LYS A 67 1.15 7.61 4.58
CA LYS A 67 0.76 6.88 5.78
C LYS A 67 -0.06 7.75 6.73
N SER A 68 0.31 9.01 6.92
CA SER A 68 -0.49 9.96 7.71
C SER A 68 -1.89 10.16 7.14
N CYS A 69 -2.06 10.13 5.82
CA CYS A 69 -3.39 10.19 5.20
C CYS A 69 -4.22 8.94 5.51
N ILE A 70 -3.60 7.76 5.47
CA ILE A 70 -4.25 6.48 5.77
C ILE A 70 -4.63 6.38 7.26
N ASP A 71 -3.75 6.81 8.15
CA ASP A 71 -4.01 6.81 9.59
C ASP A 71 -5.05 7.86 10.00
N GLY A 72 -5.24 8.91 9.18
CA GLY A 72 -6.31 9.89 9.33
C GLY A 72 -7.69 9.40 8.87
N LEU A 73 -7.80 8.22 8.27
CA LEU A 73 -9.09 7.65 7.87
C LEU A 73 -9.94 7.29 9.10
N GLN A 74 -11.27 7.39 8.96
CA GLN A 74 -12.17 6.85 9.97
C GLN A 74 -11.90 5.35 10.17
N PRO A 75 -11.91 4.83 11.41
CA PRO A 75 -11.58 3.42 11.68
C PRO A 75 -12.39 2.43 10.85
N MET A 76 -13.66 2.72 10.59
CA MET A 76 -14.53 1.91 9.73
C MET A 76 -14.01 1.83 8.29
N HIS A 77 -13.60 2.94 7.69
CA HIS A 77 -13.07 2.94 6.32
C HIS A 77 -11.74 2.21 6.22
N LYS A 78 -10.87 2.37 7.22
CA LYS A 78 -9.61 1.63 7.31
C LYS A 78 -9.86 0.12 7.39
N ALA A 79 -10.84 -0.31 8.19
CA ALA A 79 -11.23 -1.72 8.27
C ALA A 79 -11.80 -2.27 6.95
N GLU A 80 -12.62 -1.49 6.23
CA GLU A 80 -13.12 -1.90 4.91
C GLU A 80 -12.02 -2.00 3.85
N LEU A 81 -11.00 -1.13 3.88
CA LEU A 81 -9.82 -1.26 3.01
C LEU A 81 -9.04 -2.56 3.27
N VAL A 82 -8.89 -2.96 4.53
CA VAL A 82 -8.25 -4.23 4.89
C VAL A 82 -9.08 -5.41 4.39
N LYS A 83 -10.42 -5.38 4.54
CA LYS A 83 -11.29 -6.43 4.01
C LYS A 83 -11.20 -6.54 2.49
N LEU A 84 -11.14 -5.40 1.80
CA LEU A 84 -10.96 -5.38 0.36
C LEU A 84 -9.63 -6.04 -0.04
N LEU A 85 -8.53 -5.74 0.66
CA LEU A 85 -7.24 -6.38 0.42
C LEU A 85 -7.32 -7.91 0.59
N VAL A 86 -7.97 -8.39 1.66
CA VAL A 86 -8.20 -9.82 1.89
C VAL A 86 -9.05 -10.45 0.79
N GLN A 87 -10.04 -9.74 0.25
CA GLN A 87 -10.84 -10.27 -0.87
C GLN A 87 -10.02 -10.39 -2.16
N VAL A 88 -9.15 -9.40 -2.45
CA VAL A 88 -8.27 -9.46 -3.62
C VAL A 88 -7.27 -10.62 -3.49
N LEU A 89 -6.77 -10.90 -2.27
CA LEU A 89 -5.89 -12.04 -1.98
C LEU A 89 -6.60 -13.40 -2.00
N GLY A 90 -7.78 -13.49 -1.39
CA GLY A 90 -8.51 -14.75 -1.24
C GLY A 90 -9.29 -15.19 -2.47
N SER A 91 -9.22 -14.45 -3.58
CA SER A 91 -9.90 -14.81 -4.84
C SER A 91 -9.01 -15.54 -5.84
N GLU A 92 -7.74 -15.83 -5.49
CA GLU A 92 -6.82 -16.63 -6.32
C GLU A 92 -7.03 -18.16 -6.20
N ASP A 93 -7.89 -18.64 -5.29
CA ASP A 93 -8.12 -20.09 -5.06
C ASP A 93 -9.33 -20.72 -5.81
N GLU A 94 -10.04 -19.96 -6.66
CA GLU A 94 -11.19 -20.47 -7.43
C GLU A 94 -11.02 -20.21 -8.94
N ALA A 95 -10.03 -20.86 -9.58
CA ALA A 95 -9.95 -21.03 -11.03
C ALA A 95 -9.20 -22.30 -11.44
#